data_AF-A0A2M7YP85-F1
#
_entry.id   AF-A0A2M7YP85-F1
#
_cell.length_a   1.000
_cell.length_b   1.000
_cell.length_c   1.000
_cell.angle_alpha   90.00
_cell.angle_beta   90.00
_cell.angle_gamma   90.00
#
_symmetry.space_group_name_H-M   'P 1'
#
loop_
_entity.id
_entity.type
_entity.pdbx_description
1 polymer ?
#
loop_
_entity_poly.entity_id
_entity_poly.type
_entity_poly.pdbx_seq_one_letter_code
_entity_poly.pdbx_strand_id
1 'polypeptide(L)'
;MPYETHNYKKYLKNNRMRRNFGIKKIVIIVISLAIIAVGLLGLNGKFNFLSLSKDDLAGTNESDSSSPSSNNSSNNSGAALPSSGQAGSLATSSSPANLEPSQPAPKSILLSVPFFSQAPFGEWSDPIFQNACEEASIIMAMHWVNKTPVTKDQVKQEILDLSLFEDKTYGQAFDRAAADAIKMFKDYFNYENVFVRSGI
;
A
#
# COMPACT_ATOMS: atom_id res chain seq x y z
N MET A 1 11.03 -14.79 3.27
CA MET A 1 11.02 -15.21 4.69
C MET A 1 9.70 -14.77 5.29
N PRO A 2 8.88 -15.64 5.89
CA PRO A 2 7.78 -15.14 6.72
C PRO A 2 8.43 -14.28 7.81
N TYR A 3 7.95 -13.04 7.98
CA TYR A 3 8.24 -12.28 9.19
C TYR A 3 7.86 -13.20 10.36
N GLU A 4 8.81 -13.71 11.15
CA GLU A 4 8.47 -14.67 12.20
C GLU A 4 7.74 -13.98 13.36
N THR A 5 6.44 -13.87 13.15
CA THR A 5 5.25 -14.06 14.00
C THR A 5 5.11 -13.41 15.37
N HIS A 6 6.12 -12.80 16.00
CA HIS A 6 5.85 -12.04 17.24
C HIS A 6 5.58 -10.56 16.97
N ASN A 7 6.48 -9.88 16.26
CA ASN A 7 6.34 -8.44 15.98
C ASN A 7 5.22 -8.15 14.98
N TYR A 8 5.02 -9.02 13.99
CA TYR A 8 3.93 -8.88 13.04
C TYR A 8 2.55 -9.13 13.64
N LYS A 9 2.39 -10.15 14.49
CA LYS A 9 1.11 -10.37 15.22
C LYS A 9 0.81 -9.19 16.16
N LYS A 10 1.84 -8.64 16.82
CA LYS A 10 1.73 -7.42 17.62
C LYS A 10 1.32 -6.21 16.76
N TYR A 11 1.91 -6.05 15.57
CA TYR A 11 1.56 -5.01 14.63
C TYR A 11 0.11 -5.15 14.15
N LEU A 12 -0.29 -6.33 13.68
CA LEU A 12 -1.66 -6.64 13.27
C LEU A 12 -2.68 -6.32 14.37
N LYS A 13 -2.40 -6.71 15.62
CA LYS A 13 -3.27 -6.44 16.77
C LYS A 13 -3.43 -4.93 16.99
N ASN A 14 -2.34 -4.17 16.96
CA ASN A 14 -2.37 -2.73 17.15
C ASN A 14 -3.04 -2.00 15.97
N ASN A 15 -2.76 -2.40 14.74
CA ASN A 15 -3.32 -1.78 13.54
C ASN A 15 -4.83 -2.08 13.37
N ARG A 16 -5.27 -3.32 13.70
CA ARG A 16 -6.71 -3.65 13.79
C ARG A 16 -7.44 -2.70 14.76
N MET A 17 -6.82 -2.34 15.88
CA MET A 17 -7.41 -1.38 16.81
C MET A 17 -7.48 0.06 16.24
N ARG A 18 -6.43 0.53 15.56
CA ARG A 18 -6.40 1.89 14.98
C ARG A 18 -7.38 2.07 13.82
N ARG A 19 -7.46 1.12 12.88
CA ARG A 19 -8.45 1.17 11.77
C ARG A 19 -9.88 1.12 12.29
N ASN A 20 -10.15 0.27 13.28
CA ASN A 20 -11.47 0.25 13.92
C ASN A 20 -11.77 1.56 14.64
N PHE A 21 -10.78 2.23 15.22
CA PHE A 21 -10.98 3.52 15.87
C PHE A 21 -11.28 4.64 14.87
N GLY A 22 -10.56 4.70 13.74
CA GLY A 22 -10.81 5.68 12.67
C GLY A 22 -12.15 5.47 11.98
N ILE A 23 -12.48 4.23 11.59
CA ILE A 23 -13.76 3.89 10.94
C ILE A 23 -14.93 4.13 11.89
N LYS A 24 -14.82 3.75 13.18
CA LYS A 24 -15.87 4.05 14.16
C LYS A 24 -16.11 5.55 14.30
N LYS A 25 -15.06 6.39 14.30
CA LYS A 25 -15.22 7.86 14.32
C LYS A 25 -15.91 8.39 13.07
N ILE A 26 -15.53 7.92 11.88
CA ILE A 26 -16.15 8.32 10.62
C ILE A 26 -17.62 7.91 10.58
N VAL A 27 -17.94 6.67 10.96
CA VAL A 27 -19.32 6.17 11.02
C VAL A 27 -20.17 6.97 12.01
N ILE A 28 -19.63 7.29 13.19
CA ILE A 28 -20.34 8.15 14.17
C ILE A 28 -20.61 9.53 13.57
N ILE A 29 -19.63 10.17 12.92
CA ILE A 29 -19.81 11.49 12.31
C ILE A 29 -20.88 11.45 11.21
N VAL A 30 -20.86 10.45 10.33
CA VAL A 30 -21.84 10.32 9.25
C VAL A 30 -23.25 10.09 9.80
N ILE A 31 -23.41 9.22 10.81
CA ILE A 31 -24.70 9.00 11.47
C ILE A 31 -25.20 10.29 12.15
N SER A 32 -24.34 11.01 12.85
CA SER A 32 -24.69 12.28 13.48
C SER A 32 -25.16 13.32 12.45
N LEU A 33 -24.48 13.44 11.31
CA LEU A 33 -24.89 14.34 10.22
C LEU A 33 -26.22 13.91 9.59
N ALA A 34 -26.46 12.61 9.42
CA ALA A 34 -27.72 12.11 8.90
C ALA A 34 -28.90 12.39 9.85
N ILE A 35 -28.72 12.21 11.17
CA ILE A 35 -29.75 12.52 12.18
C ILE A 35 -30.06 14.02 12.17
N ILE A 36 -29.05 14.89 12.08
CA ILE A 36 -29.26 16.34 11.99
C ILE A 36 -30.02 16.70 10.70
N ALA A 37 -29.66 16.10 9.56
CA ALA A 37 -30.35 16.33 8.29
C ALA A 37 -31.81 15.86 8.33
N VAL A 38 -32.10 14.68 8.90
CA VAL A 38 -33.48 14.18 9.09
C VAL A 38 -34.25 15.04 10.08
N GLY A 39 -33.63 15.51 11.16
CA GLY A 39 -34.27 16.42 12.12
C GLY A 39 -34.63 17.78 11.50
N LEU A 40 -33.77 18.33 10.64
CA LEU A 40 -34.03 19.58 9.92
C LEU A 40 -35.08 19.43 8.81
N LEU A 41 -35.13 18.27 8.14
CA LEU A 41 -36.14 17.98 7.11
C LEU A 41 -37.47 17.47 7.68
N GLY A 42 -37.47 16.91 8.89
CA GLY A 42 -38.62 16.26 9.53
C GLY A 42 -39.62 17.19 10.22
N LEU A 43 -39.37 18.50 10.27
CA LEU A 43 -40.28 19.45 10.93
C LEU A 43 -41.61 19.67 10.20
N ASN A 44 -41.80 19.12 8.99
CA ASN A 44 -43.04 19.27 8.20
C ASN A 44 -43.77 17.95 7.87
N GLY A 45 -43.38 16.80 8.42
CA GLY A 45 -43.96 15.50 8.09
C GLY A 45 -44.40 14.69 9.31
N LYS A 46 -45.68 14.34 9.39
CA LYS A 46 -46.23 13.39 10.37
C LYS A 46 -45.54 12.03 10.21
N PHE A 47 -44.58 11.71 11.08
CA PHE A 47 -43.84 10.45 11.05
C PHE A 47 -44.58 9.35 11.81
N ASN A 48 -45.09 8.35 11.09
CA ASN A 48 -45.52 7.07 11.66
C ASN A 48 -44.29 6.24 12.02
N PHE A 49 -44.06 6.11 13.33
CA PHE A 49 -42.99 5.36 13.93
C PHE A 49 -43.14 3.85 13.65
N LEU A 50 -42.24 3.31 12.83
CA LEU A 50 -42.13 1.88 12.56
C LEU A 50 -41.53 1.17 13.78
N SER A 51 -42.35 0.30 14.37
CA SER A 51 -41.97 -0.64 15.43
C SER A 51 -40.95 -1.64 14.90
N LEU A 52 -39.69 -1.49 15.30
CA LEU A 52 -38.63 -2.43 15.00
C LEU A 52 -38.65 -3.53 16.08
N SER A 53 -39.09 -4.74 15.68
CA SER A 53 -38.98 -5.94 16.54
C SER A 53 -37.51 -6.28 16.76
N LYS A 54 -37.23 -6.65 18.00
CA LYS A 54 -35.90 -6.82 18.57
C LYS A 54 -35.85 -8.22 19.14
N ASP A 55 -35.84 -9.20 18.25
CA ASP A 55 -35.71 -10.60 18.64
C ASP A 55 -34.51 -11.23 17.94
N ASP A 56 -33.74 -11.92 18.76
CA ASP A 56 -32.81 -13.00 18.45
C ASP A 56 -31.49 -12.65 17.73
N LEU A 57 -30.42 -12.61 18.53
CA LEU A 57 -29.42 -13.70 18.50
C LEU A 57 -28.43 -13.54 19.67
N ALA A 58 -28.74 -14.20 20.78
CA ALA A 58 -27.77 -14.64 21.77
C ALA A 58 -27.52 -16.14 21.51
N GLY A 59 -26.26 -16.58 21.50
CA GLY A 59 -25.97 -18.01 21.46
C GLY A 59 -24.54 -18.43 21.12
N THR A 60 -23.83 -18.85 22.17
CA THR A 60 -22.91 -20.00 22.25
C THR A 60 -21.49 -19.96 21.64
N ASN A 61 -20.52 -19.73 22.53
CA ASN A 61 -19.51 -20.68 23.06
C ASN A 61 -18.74 -21.67 22.15
N GLU A 62 -17.41 -21.56 22.33
CA GLU A 62 -16.43 -22.62 22.63
C GLU A 62 -15.86 -23.56 21.55
N SER A 63 -14.51 -23.64 21.63
CA SER A 63 -13.63 -24.77 21.30
C SER A 63 -13.49 -25.15 19.81
N ASP A 64 -12.33 -25.50 19.26
CA ASP A 64 -11.24 -26.25 19.86
C ASP A 64 -9.95 -26.18 19.01
N SER A 65 -8.87 -26.61 19.66
CA SER A 65 -7.50 -26.76 19.20
C SER A 65 -7.33 -27.86 18.13
N SER A 66 -6.45 -27.64 17.15
CA SER A 66 -5.38 -28.61 16.80
C SER A 66 -4.46 -28.10 15.67
N SER A 67 -3.16 -28.19 15.92
CA SER A 67 -2.10 -28.19 14.89
C SER A 67 -2.00 -29.58 14.24
N PRO A 68 -1.31 -29.69 13.10
CA PRO A 68 -0.04 -30.42 13.18
C PRO A 68 1.12 -29.78 12.41
N SER A 69 2.29 -30.02 12.99
CA SER A 69 3.64 -29.90 12.45
C SER A 69 3.83 -30.73 11.17
N SER A 70 4.69 -30.28 10.24
CA SER A 70 6.01 -30.88 10.02
C SER A 70 6.55 -30.72 8.59
N ASN A 71 7.88 -30.60 8.53
CA ASN A 71 8.82 -31.02 7.48
C ASN A 71 9.48 -29.98 6.56
N ASN A 72 10.64 -29.53 7.03
CA ASN A 72 11.99 -29.90 6.56
C ASN A 72 12.55 -29.38 5.21
N SER A 73 13.77 -28.83 5.34
CA SER A 73 14.94 -29.00 4.46
C SER A 73 15.15 -28.08 3.25
N SER A 74 16.27 -27.33 3.29
CA SER A 74 17.37 -27.28 2.28
C SER A 74 18.02 -25.89 2.28
N ASN A 75 19.28 -25.77 2.70
CA ASN A 75 20.52 -25.95 1.90
C ASN A 75 20.73 -24.90 0.79
N ASN A 76 21.57 -23.93 1.14
CA ASN A 76 22.85 -23.60 0.52
C ASN A 76 22.93 -22.92 -0.88
N SER A 77 23.72 -21.84 -0.88
CA SER A 77 24.69 -21.38 -1.91
C SER A 77 24.22 -20.78 -3.25
N GLY A 78 24.72 -19.57 -3.51
CA GLY A 78 25.67 -19.37 -4.61
C GLY A 78 25.15 -18.77 -5.92
N ALA A 79 25.50 -17.50 -6.13
CA ALA A 79 26.06 -16.91 -7.36
C ALA A 79 25.47 -17.26 -8.74
N ALA A 80 25.00 -16.23 -9.46
CA ALA A 80 25.67 -15.64 -10.64
C ALA A 80 24.66 -15.05 -11.64
N LEU A 81 24.88 -13.78 -12.00
CA LEU A 81 24.32 -13.16 -13.20
C LEU A 81 24.91 -13.80 -14.46
N PRO A 82 24.15 -13.81 -15.56
CA PRO A 82 24.69 -13.57 -16.88
C PRO A 82 24.10 -12.30 -17.53
N SER A 83 25.01 -11.54 -18.12
CA SER A 83 24.82 -10.38 -18.99
C SER A 83 24.99 -10.77 -20.45
N SER A 84 24.51 -9.89 -21.36
CA SER A 84 24.71 -9.87 -22.83
C SER A 84 23.75 -10.76 -23.63
N GLY A 85 23.11 -10.34 -24.73
CA GLY A 85 23.19 -9.13 -25.54
C GLY A 85 22.80 -9.50 -26.99
N GLN A 86 22.02 -8.65 -27.68
CA GLN A 86 21.86 -8.55 -29.16
C GLN A 86 20.77 -7.48 -29.42
N ALA A 87 21.06 -6.26 -29.89
CA ALA A 87 21.58 -5.86 -31.20
C ALA A 87 20.67 -6.32 -32.37
N GLY A 88 19.77 -5.43 -32.78
CA GLY A 88 18.87 -5.57 -33.92
C GLY A 88 18.38 -4.22 -34.42
N SER A 89 19.27 -3.49 -35.10
CA SER A 89 18.98 -2.31 -35.92
C SER A 89 18.17 -2.71 -37.15
N LEU A 90 17.24 -1.87 -37.62
CA LEU A 90 17.08 -1.46 -39.04
C LEU A 90 15.89 -0.49 -39.29
N ALA A 91 16.24 0.66 -39.89
CA ALA A 91 15.53 1.53 -40.87
C ALA A 91 14.05 1.95 -40.61
N THR A 92 13.78 3.22 -40.27
CA THR A 92 13.65 4.42 -41.14
C THR A 92 12.42 4.42 -42.07
N SER A 93 11.44 5.26 -41.73
CA SER A 93 10.52 5.86 -42.71
C SER A 93 10.20 7.29 -42.27
N SER A 94 10.81 8.25 -42.95
CA SER A 94 10.74 9.69 -42.68
C SER A 94 9.60 10.34 -43.48
N SER A 95 8.58 10.81 -42.77
CA SER A 95 7.56 11.74 -43.29
C SER A 95 8.01 13.19 -43.00
N PRO A 96 7.92 14.14 -43.94
CA PRO A 96 8.38 15.50 -43.72
C PRO A 96 7.35 16.27 -42.87
N ALA A 97 7.52 16.23 -41.56
CA ALA A 97 6.80 17.07 -40.63
C ALA A 97 7.49 18.43 -40.49
N ASN A 98 6.69 19.47 -40.69
CA ASN A 98 6.96 20.88 -40.45
C ASN A 98 7.92 21.13 -39.28
N LEU A 99 9.08 21.73 -39.56
CA LEU A 99 10.17 21.97 -38.61
C LEU A 99 9.91 23.23 -37.77
N GLU A 100 9.04 23.12 -36.77
CA GLU A 100 9.12 24.03 -35.64
C GLU A 100 10.36 23.63 -34.80
N PRO A 101 11.25 24.57 -34.43
CA PRO A 101 12.45 24.23 -33.67
C PRO A 101 12.08 23.56 -32.35
N SER A 102 12.27 22.23 -32.28
CA SER A 102 12.11 21.44 -31.06
C SER A 102 13.09 21.99 -30.04
N GLN A 103 12.56 22.70 -29.04
CA GLN A 103 13.36 23.18 -27.93
C GLN A 103 14.06 21.97 -27.28
N PRO A 104 15.39 22.01 -27.10
CA PRO A 104 16.11 20.88 -26.54
C PRO A 104 15.56 20.56 -25.16
N ALA A 105 15.24 19.28 -24.94
CA ALA A 105 14.80 18.82 -23.64
C ALA A 105 15.84 19.17 -22.56
N PRO A 106 15.41 19.55 -21.35
CA PRO A 106 16.34 19.87 -20.27
C PRO A 106 17.22 18.65 -19.96
N LYS A 107 18.53 18.89 -19.81
CA LYS A 107 19.51 17.84 -19.50
C LYS A 107 19.32 17.20 -18.11
N SER A 108 18.64 17.90 -17.21
CA SER A 108 18.37 17.45 -15.85
C SER A 108 17.08 18.07 -15.33
N ILE A 109 16.32 17.31 -14.55
CA ILE A 109 15.14 17.77 -13.83
C ILE A 109 15.40 17.53 -12.35
N LEU A 110 15.25 18.56 -11.52
CA LEU A 110 15.30 18.43 -10.06
C LEU A 110 13.89 18.27 -9.52
N LEU A 111 13.59 17.11 -8.93
CA LEU A 111 12.32 16.84 -8.28
C LEU A 111 12.46 17.02 -6.77
N SER A 112 11.52 17.76 -6.16
CA SER A 112 11.47 17.96 -4.71
C SER A 112 10.79 16.77 -4.01
N VAL A 113 11.36 15.57 -4.16
CA VAL A 113 10.86 14.35 -3.52
C VAL A 113 11.25 14.37 -2.04
N PRO A 114 10.31 14.14 -1.09
CA PRO A 114 10.68 14.00 0.31
C PRO A 114 11.56 12.77 0.50
N PHE A 115 12.60 12.89 1.30
CA PHE A 115 13.54 11.80 1.57
C PHE A 115 13.38 11.24 2.98
N PHE A 116 13.38 9.92 3.10
CA PHE A 116 13.45 9.20 4.36
C PHE A 116 14.06 7.81 4.15
N SER A 117 14.56 7.21 5.23
CA SER A 117 15.07 5.83 5.25
C SER A 117 13.91 4.83 5.39
N GLN A 118 14.05 3.64 4.80
CA GLN A 118 13.18 2.48 5.05
C GLN A 118 13.11 2.07 6.52
N ALA A 119 14.09 2.48 7.33
CA ALA A 119 14.08 2.41 8.79
C ALA A 119 14.12 3.83 9.38
N PRO A 120 12.99 4.52 9.53
CA PRO A 120 12.94 5.96 9.88
C PRO A 120 13.61 6.32 11.21
N PHE A 121 13.65 5.37 12.16
CA PHE A 121 14.34 5.50 13.45
C PHE A 121 15.53 4.54 13.59
N GLY A 122 15.96 3.91 12.49
CA GLY A 122 17.08 2.96 12.50
C GLY A 122 16.72 1.58 13.04
N GLU A 123 15.46 1.15 12.90
CA GLU A 123 14.95 -0.17 13.30
C GLU A 123 15.44 -1.32 12.39
N TRP A 124 16.73 -1.32 12.06
CA TRP A 124 17.36 -2.30 11.17
C TRP A 124 17.38 -3.71 11.73
N SER A 125 16.93 -3.97 12.96
CA SER A 125 16.74 -5.33 13.48
C SER A 125 15.37 -5.90 13.16
N ASP A 126 14.42 -5.08 12.69
CA ASP A 126 13.09 -5.53 12.29
C ASP A 126 13.13 -5.96 10.81
N PRO A 127 12.78 -7.22 10.48
CA PRO A 127 12.77 -7.69 9.10
C PRO A 127 11.85 -6.89 8.18
N ILE A 128 10.78 -6.26 8.69
CA ILE A 128 9.92 -5.42 7.84
C ILE A 128 10.73 -4.22 7.36
N PHE A 129 11.35 -3.47 8.27
CA PHE A 129 12.13 -2.28 7.90
C PHE A 129 13.42 -2.61 7.17
N GLN A 130 14.05 -3.77 7.43
CA GLN A 130 15.22 -4.23 6.66
C GLN A 130 14.90 -4.48 5.18
N ASN A 131 13.67 -4.87 4.88
CA ASN A 131 13.26 -5.24 3.53
C ASN A 131 12.35 -4.17 2.88
N ALA A 132 12.03 -3.06 3.55
CA ALA A 132 11.07 -2.07 3.04
C ALA A 132 11.63 -1.08 2.00
N CYS A 133 12.57 -1.50 1.14
CA CYS A 133 13.21 -0.59 0.17
C CYS A 133 12.21 -0.11 -0.89
N GLU A 134 11.43 -1.04 -1.41
CA GLU A 134 10.40 -0.79 -2.41
C GLU A 134 9.25 0.05 -1.82
N GLU A 135 8.75 -0.33 -0.64
CA GLU A 135 7.67 0.38 0.05
C GLU A 135 8.08 1.82 0.36
N ALA A 136 9.30 2.03 0.87
CA ALA A 136 9.80 3.37 1.13
C ALA A 136 9.89 4.22 -0.15
N SER A 137 10.36 3.63 -1.25
CA SER A 137 10.47 4.33 -2.54
C SER A 137 9.11 4.72 -3.12
N ILE A 138 8.11 3.84 -2.99
CA ILE A 138 6.72 4.08 -3.41
C ILE A 138 6.11 5.21 -2.59
N ILE A 139 6.27 5.17 -1.27
CA ILE A 139 5.73 6.20 -0.37
C ILE A 139 6.37 7.57 -0.68
N MET A 140 7.69 7.63 -0.91
CA MET A 140 8.36 8.88 -1.33
C MET A 140 7.76 9.44 -2.63
N ALA A 141 7.56 8.58 -3.63
CA ALA A 141 6.96 8.98 -4.90
C ALA A 141 5.52 9.49 -4.72
N MET A 142 4.71 8.81 -3.90
CA MET A 142 3.33 9.20 -3.66
C MET A 142 3.21 10.52 -2.89
N HIS A 143 4.09 10.77 -1.92
CA HIS A 143 4.14 12.08 -1.26
C HIS A 143 4.58 13.20 -2.19
N TRP A 144 5.51 12.91 -3.10
CA TRP A 144 5.89 13.87 -4.14
C TRP A 144 4.71 14.19 -5.08
N VAL A 145 4.01 13.17 -5.57
CA VAL A 145 2.80 13.33 -6.41
C VAL A 145 1.72 14.15 -5.68
N ASN A 146 1.47 13.84 -4.42
CA ASN A 146 0.43 14.48 -3.61
C ASN A 146 0.85 15.83 -3.01
N LYS A 147 2.13 16.22 -3.16
CA LYS A 147 2.72 17.44 -2.57
C LYS A 147 2.50 17.52 -1.05
N THR A 148 2.54 16.39 -0.37
CA THR A 148 2.30 16.29 1.07
C THR A 148 3.61 16.11 1.84
N PRO A 149 3.83 16.87 2.94
CA PRO A 149 4.99 16.65 3.80
C PRO A 149 4.84 15.35 4.59
N VAL A 150 5.95 14.85 5.12
CA VAL A 150 6.01 13.63 5.94
C VAL A 150 6.81 13.84 7.21
N THR A 151 6.40 13.15 8.26
CA THR A 151 7.15 12.97 9.51
C THR A 151 7.64 11.53 9.63
N LYS A 152 8.69 11.29 10.44
CA LYS A 152 9.22 9.94 10.65
C LYS A 152 8.18 8.94 11.16
N ASP A 153 7.26 9.39 12.03
CA ASP A 153 6.19 8.55 12.56
C ASP A 153 5.17 8.15 11.48
N GLN A 154 4.82 9.08 10.58
CA GLN A 154 3.96 8.79 9.43
C GLN A 154 4.61 7.79 8.50
N VAL A 155 5.87 8.04 8.10
CA VAL A 155 6.63 7.14 7.23
C VAL A 155 6.71 5.73 7.83
N LYS A 156 7.04 5.62 9.12
CA LYS A 156 7.09 4.33 9.81
C LYS A 156 5.75 3.59 9.70
N GLN A 157 4.66 4.30 9.95
CA GLN A 157 3.32 3.73 9.90
C GLN A 157 2.92 3.32 8.49
N GLU A 158 3.21 4.15 7.50
CA GLU A 158 2.89 3.88 6.09
C GLU A 158 3.69 2.72 5.52
N ILE A 159 4.98 2.60 5.86
CA ILE A 159 5.80 1.42 5.52
C ILE A 159 5.15 0.16 6.08
N LEU A 160 4.81 0.16 7.36
CA LEU A 160 4.19 -1.01 7.99
C LEU A 160 2.82 -1.33 7.39
N ASP A 161 2.04 -0.33 7.00
CA ASP A 161 0.74 -0.52 6.36
C ASP A 161 0.85 -1.05 4.92
N LEU A 162 1.82 -0.56 4.16
CA LEU A 162 2.06 -0.99 2.78
C LEU A 162 2.66 -2.40 2.73
N SER A 163 3.68 -2.71 3.55
CA SER A 163 4.23 -4.07 3.66
C SER A 163 3.17 -5.07 4.12
N LEU A 164 2.26 -4.65 5.00
CA LEU A 164 1.14 -5.48 5.43
C LEU A 164 0.11 -5.72 4.32
N PHE A 165 -0.14 -4.71 3.51
CA PHE A 165 -1.00 -4.84 2.34
C PHE A 165 -0.38 -5.80 1.32
N GLU A 166 0.90 -5.61 0.97
CA GLU A 166 1.64 -6.48 0.05
C GLU A 166 1.52 -7.95 0.45
N ASP A 167 1.86 -8.26 1.70
CA ASP A 167 1.83 -9.62 2.20
C ASP A 167 0.42 -10.24 2.22
N LYS A 168 -0.61 -9.46 2.53
CA LYS A 168 -2.00 -9.96 2.53
C LYS A 168 -2.57 -10.16 1.14
N THR A 169 -2.22 -9.27 0.22
CA THR A 169 -2.84 -9.22 -1.11
C THR A 169 -2.13 -10.17 -2.07
N TYR A 170 -0.80 -10.25 -1.99
CA TYR A 170 0.02 -10.98 -2.95
C TYR A 170 0.75 -12.18 -2.33
N GLY A 171 0.92 -12.20 -1.00
CA GLY A 171 1.64 -13.26 -0.31
C GLY A 171 3.14 -13.24 -0.56
N GLN A 172 3.81 -14.33 -0.16
CA GLN A 172 5.28 -14.41 -0.17
C GLN A 172 5.91 -14.62 -1.56
N ALA A 173 5.11 -14.95 -2.57
CA ALA A 173 5.59 -15.17 -3.94
C ALA A 173 5.65 -13.88 -4.77
N PHE A 174 5.29 -12.74 -4.17
CA PHE A 174 5.38 -11.45 -4.81
C PHE A 174 6.84 -11.07 -5.03
N ASP A 175 7.24 -10.91 -6.29
CA ASP A 175 8.57 -10.42 -6.61
C ASP A 175 8.58 -8.91 -6.33
N ARG A 176 9.73 -8.39 -5.92
CA ARG A 176 9.92 -6.96 -5.65
C ARG A 176 10.53 -6.22 -6.82
N ALA A 177 10.56 -6.89 -7.97
CA ALA A 177 10.86 -6.28 -9.26
C ALA A 177 9.95 -5.06 -9.53
N ALA A 178 10.45 -4.12 -10.32
CA ALA A 178 9.72 -2.92 -10.70
C ALA A 178 8.34 -3.22 -11.34
N ALA A 179 8.22 -4.36 -12.03
CA ALA A 179 6.97 -4.84 -12.62
C ALA A 179 5.88 -5.15 -11.59
N ASP A 180 6.25 -5.56 -10.38
CA ASP A 180 5.32 -5.88 -9.30
C ASP A 180 5.06 -4.65 -8.42
N ALA A 181 6.05 -3.79 -8.22
CA ALA A 181 5.89 -2.52 -7.51
C ALA A 181 4.77 -1.63 -8.08
N ILE A 182 4.51 -1.70 -9.40
CA ILE A 182 3.41 -0.96 -10.04
C ILE A 182 2.02 -1.34 -9.48
N LYS A 183 1.85 -2.58 -9.01
CA LYS A 183 0.59 -3.06 -8.45
C LYS A 183 0.28 -2.37 -7.13
N MET A 184 1.28 -2.08 -6.31
CA MET A 184 1.09 -1.33 -5.07
C MET A 184 0.64 0.11 -5.32
N PHE A 185 1.15 0.79 -6.35
CA PHE A 185 0.63 2.12 -6.73
C PHE A 185 -0.86 2.08 -7.09
N LYS A 186 -1.27 1.05 -7.82
CA LYS A 186 -2.66 0.90 -8.27
C LYS A 186 -3.57 0.44 -7.14
N ASP A 187 -3.24 -0.67 -6.48
CA ASP A 187 -4.16 -1.35 -5.59
C ASP A 187 -4.20 -0.74 -4.18
N TYR A 188 -3.10 -0.14 -3.71
CA TYR A 188 -3.07 0.53 -2.39
C TYR A 188 -3.40 2.02 -2.49
N PHE A 189 -2.80 2.72 -3.46
CA PHE A 189 -2.96 4.18 -3.61
C PHE A 189 -4.04 4.59 -4.61
N ASN A 190 -4.65 3.67 -5.35
CA ASN A 190 -5.56 3.97 -6.46
C ASN A 190 -4.94 4.94 -7.48
N TYR A 191 -3.62 4.83 -7.71
CA TYR A 191 -2.87 5.71 -8.59
C TYR A 191 -2.53 5.03 -9.92
N GLU A 192 -3.20 5.47 -10.99
CA GLU A 192 -3.08 4.84 -12.31
C GLU A 192 -2.00 5.45 -13.21
N ASN A 193 -1.53 6.67 -12.90
CA ASN A 193 -0.57 7.39 -13.74
C ASN A 193 0.88 6.94 -13.45
N VAL A 194 1.12 5.65 -13.59
CA VAL A 194 2.38 4.97 -13.33
C VAL A 194 2.62 3.90 -14.39
N PHE A 195 3.85 3.75 -14.85
CA PHE A 195 4.25 2.77 -15.86
C PHE A 195 5.67 2.29 -15.63
N VAL A 196 5.97 1.07 -16.09
CA VAL A 196 7.33 0.51 -16.07
C VAL A 196 7.95 0.73 -17.45
N ARG A 197 9.16 1.29 -17.47
CA ARG A 197 9.98 1.40 -18.68
C ARG A 197 11.06 0.33 -18.67
N SER A 198 11.06 -0.53 -19.68
CA SER A 198 12.11 -1.54 -19.89
C SER A 198 13.21 -1.01 -20.80
N GLY A 199 14.44 -1.52 -20.67
CA GLY A 199 15.54 -1.26 -21.61
C GLY A 199 16.24 0.10 -21.44
N ILE A 200 16.25 0.63 -20.22
CA ILE A 200 17.15 1.70 -19.74
C ILE A 200 18.25 1.06 -18.90
#